data_AF-A0AA95SDJ6-F1
#
_entry.id   AF-A0AA95SDJ6-F1
#
_cell.length_a   1.000
_cell.length_b   1.000
_cell.length_c   1.000
_cell.angle_alpha   90.00
_cell.angle_beta   90.00
_cell.angle_gamma   90.00
#
_symmetry.space_group_name_H-M   'P 1'
#
loop_
_entity.id
_entity.type
_entity.pdbx_description
1 polymer ?
#
loop_
_entity_poly.entity_id
_entity_poly.type
_entity_poly.pdbx_seq_one_letter_code
_entity_poly.pdbx_strand_id
1 'polypeptide(L)'
;MILEKALNNNVMEYILNKLAALGLLVFIMCIYIILGTGFDLYEFTVSLSNINVWGLICGYALVMTVLIDFVRYKWREFTFKTSILLHCLAGFIVFFPIMGINLFSLIAGSVGALCAFIYAFSCYFLEKKKQLVWISLLVFPLLLCIRLIDFTIKENWIEEKTKTSFSAEFERFNGKNEIPISLKKGDVVTSFISFDQMNGGGYGYHILDNNGELVHLTVYA
;
A
#
# COMPACT_ATOMS: atom_id res chain seq x y z
N MET A 1 -19.93 -38.47 -2.82
CA MET A 1 -20.83 -37.31 -2.60
C MET A 1 -20.71 -36.67 -1.21
N ILE A 2 -20.93 -37.37 -0.08
CA ILE A 2 -20.85 -36.74 1.28
C ILE A 2 -19.41 -36.36 1.67
N LEU A 3 -18.43 -37.24 1.42
CA LEU A 3 -17.02 -37.00 1.74
C LEU A 3 -16.43 -35.86 0.88
N GLU A 4 -16.81 -35.82 -0.40
CA GLU A 4 -16.42 -34.78 -1.35
C GLU A 4 -17.01 -33.41 -0.94
N LYS A 5 -18.26 -33.39 -0.46
CA LYS A 5 -18.89 -32.18 0.09
C LYS A 5 -18.23 -31.71 1.38
N ALA A 6 -17.81 -32.62 2.26
CA ALA A 6 -17.10 -32.29 3.50
C ALA A 6 -15.66 -31.78 3.24
N LEU A 7 -14.95 -32.39 2.29
CA LEU A 7 -13.62 -31.92 1.86
C LEU A 7 -13.72 -30.54 1.18
N ASN A 8 -14.72 -30.36 0.31
CA ASN A 8 -14.97 -29.10 -0.36
C ASN A 8 -15.37 -27.98 0.61
N ASN A 9 -16.19 -28.28 1.63
CA ASN A 9 -16.55 -27.33 2.69
C ASN A 9 -15.31 -26.91 3.50
N ASN A 10 -14.42 -27.84 3.85
CA ASN A 10 -13.20 -27.53 4.59
C ASN A 10 -12.22 -26.67 3.78
N VAL A 11 -12.10 -26.93 2.47
CA VAL A 11 -11.27 -26.13 1.58
C VAL A 11 -11.87 -24.73 1.39
N MET A 12 -13.19 -24.62 1.22
CA MET A 12 -13.85 -23.33 1.05
C MET A 12 -13.78 -22.49 2.34
N GLU A 13 -13.97 -23.09 3.52
CA GLU A 13 -13.78 -22.40 4.80
C GLU A 13 -12.33 -21.91 4.96
N TYR A 14 -11.34 -22.71 4.55
CA TYR A 14 -9.93 -22.29 4.55
C TYR A 14 -9.69 -21.08 3.64
N ILE A 15 -10.15 -21.13 2.38
CA ILE A 15 -9.97 -20.04 1.42
C ILE A 15 -10.67 -18.76 1.90
N LEU A 16 -11.91 -18.87 2.39
CA LEU A 16 -12.65 -17.74 2.95
C LEU A 16 -11.93 -17.11 4.14
N ASN A 17 -11.38 -17.93 5.03
CA ASN A 17 -10.62 -17.43 6.17
C ASN A 17 -9.35 -16.68 5.74
N LYS A 18 -8.61 -17.21 4.76
CA LYS A 18 -7.41 -16.54 4.21
C LYS A 18 -7.74 -15.23 3.52
N LEU A 19 -8.84 -15.17 2.76
CA LEU A 19 -9.28 -13.96 2.08
C LEU A 19 -9.80 -12.93 3.09
N ALA A 20 -10.56 -13.36 4.09
CA ALA A 20 -11.01 -12.47 5.15
C ALA A 20 -9.84 -11.94 5.99
N ALA A 21 -8.81 -12.74 6.26
CA ALA A 21 -7.60 -12.29 6.93
C ALA A 21 -6.82 -11.25 6.11
N LEU A 22 -6.86 -11.33 4.77
CA LEU A 22 -6.27 -10.29 3.90
C LEU A 22 -7.03 -8.97 4.07
N GLY A 23 -8.36 -9.02 4.09
CA GLY A 23 -9.17 -7.82 4.35
C GLY A 23 -8.85 -7.17 5.69
N LEU A 24 -8.62 -7.97 6.73
CA LEU A 24 -8.26 -7.45 8.06
C LEU A 24 -6.85 -6.86 8.10
N LEU A 25 -5.89 -7.50 7.43
CA LEU A 25 -4.54 -6.96 7.25
C LEU A 25 -4.59 -5.59 6.56
N VAL A 26 -5.30 -5.49 5.43
CA VAL A 26 -5.43 -4.24 4.68
C VAL A 26 -6.11 -3.17 5.52
N PHE A 27 -7.14 -3.52 6.28
CA PHE A 27 -7.80 -2.59 7.20
C PHE A 27 -6.84 -2.02 8.25
N ILE A 28 -6.07 -2.87 8.92
CA ILE A 28 -5.07 -2.43 9.90
C ILE A 28 -4.02 -1.52 9.25
N MET A 29 -3.53 -1.90 8.06
CA MET A 29 -2.57 -1.07 7.33
C MET A 29 -3.16 0.28 6.91
N CYS A 30 -4.44 0.33 6.54
CA CYS A 30 -5.13 1.59 6.24
C CYS A 30 -5.23 2.49 7.49
N ILE A 31 -5.54 1.92 8.65
CA ILE A 31 -5.52 2.65 9.93
C ILE A 31 -4.13 3.21 10.21
N TYR A 32 -3.08 2.42 9.99
CA TYR A 32 -1.71 2.88 10.17
C TYR A 32 -1.37 4.06 9.25
N ILE A 33 -1.73 3.98 7.96
CA ILE A 33 -1.46 5.04 6.99
C ILE A 33 -2.21 6.32 7.34
N ILE A 34 -3.52 6.25 7.61
CA ILE A 34 -4.32 7.46 7.90
C ILE A 34 -3.87 8.18 9.18
N LEU A 35 -3.39 7.42 10.17
CA LEU A 35 -2.77 7.99 11.37
C LEU A 35 -1.41 8.62 11.04
N GLY A 36 -0.63 7.98 10.18
CA GLY A 36 0.69 8.47 9.74
C GLY A 36 0.61 9.75 8.89
N THR A 37 -0.43 9.92 8.07
CA THR A 37 -0.67 11.13 7.27
C THR A 37 -1.34 12.25 8.07
N GLY A 38 -1.54 12.08 9.38
CA GLY A 38 -2.23 13.10 10.20
C GLY A 38 -3.68 13.33 9.79
N PHE A 39 -4.36 12.29 9.30
CA PHE A 39 -5.72 12.34 8.73
C PHE A 39 -5.84 13.13 7.42
N ASP A 40 -4.73 13.34 6.70
CA ASP A 40 -4.78 13.84 5.32
C ASP A 40 -5.38 12.78 4.39
N LEU A 41 -6.62 13.01 3.96
CA LEU A 41 -7.39 12.10 3.11
C LEU A 41 -6.84 12.04 1.67
N TYR A 42 -6.22 13.12 1.19
CA TYR A 42 -5.60 13.13 -0.13
C TYR A 42 -4.34 12.25 -0.12
N GLU A 43 -3.41 12.47 0.82
CA GLU A 43 -2.22 11.61 0.94
C GLU A 43 -2.57 10.14 1.21
N PHE A 44 -3.61 9.90 2.03
CA PHE A 44 -4.12 8.56 2.29
C PHE A 44 -4.60 7.89 0.99
N THR A 45 -5.37 8.57 0.15
CA THR A 45 -5.87 7.99 -1.12
C THR A 45 -4.78 7.81 -2.17
N VAL A 46 -3.78 8.69 -2.21
CA VAL A 46 -2.58 8.50 -3.03
C VAL A 46 -1.83 7.23 -2.60
N SER A 47 -1.62 7.05 -1.29
CA SER A 47 -0.97 5.85 -0.73
C SER A 47 -1.78 4.57 -0.99
N LEU A 48 -3.10 4.63 -0.82
CA LEU A 48 -4.01 3.54 -1.10
C LEU A 48 -4.03 3.17 -2.60
N SER A 49 -3.68 4.11 -3.46
CA SER A 49 -3.65 3.91 -4.91
C SER A 49 -2.41 3.22 -5.45
N ASN A 50 -1.38 3.04 -4.63
CA ASN A 50 -0.17 2.35 -5.03
C ASN A 50 -0.36 0.81 -5.04
N ILE A 51 -0.89 0.30 -6.17
CA ILE A 51 -1.20 -1.13 -6.34
C ILE A 51 0.02 -2.04 -6.13
N ASN A 52 1.23 -1.57 -6.45
CA ASN A 52 2.45 -2.36 -6.34
C ASN A 52 2.79 -2.64 -4.88
N VAL A 53 2.67 -1.63 -4.02
CA VAL A 53 2.92 -1.77 -2.58
C VAL A 53 1.89 -2.72 -1.95
N TRP A 54 0.60 -2.58 -2.29
CA TRP A 54 -0.45 -3.48 -1.79
C TRP A 54 -0.30 -4.91 -2.31
N GLY A 55 0.07 -5.07 -3.58
CA GLY A 55 0.38 -6.35 -4.19
C GLY A 55 1.54 -7.04 -3.47
N LEU A 56 2.60 -6.30 -3.13
CA LEU A 56 3.71 -6.81 -2.34
C LEU A 56 3.27 -7.22 -0.94
N ILE A 57 2.57 -6.36 -0.19
CA ILE A 57 2.12 -6.66 1.19
C ILE A 57 1.21 -7.89 1.23
N CYS A 58 0.14 -7.89 0.41
CA CYS A 58 -0.86 -8.96 0.40
C CYS A 58 -0.29 -10.26 -0.19
N GLY A 59 0.43 -10.16 -1.32
CA GLY A 59 1.02 -11.32 -1.98
C GLY A 59 2.08 -11.99 -1.11
N TYR A 60 2.97 -11.20 -0.51
CA TYR A 60 3.97 -11.70 0.41
C TYR A 60 3.34 -12.39 1.63
N ALA A 61 2.39 -11.73 2.30
CA ALA A 61 1.75 -12.30 3.50
C ALA A 61 1.02 -13.61 3.19
N LEU A 62 0.28 -13.67 2.07
CA LEU A 62 -0.44 -14.87 1.66
C LEU A 62 0.51 -16.01 1.33
N VAL A 63 1.54 -15.78 0.49
CA VAL A 63 2.48 -16.82 0.07
C VAL A 63 3.23 -17.38 1.28
N MET A 64 3.75 -16.51 2.16
CA MET A 64 4.50 -16.96 3.33
C MET A 64 3.64 -17.76 4.29
N THR A 65 2.40 -17.35 4.53
CA THR A 65 1.52 -18.11 5.42
C THR A 65 1.09 -19.45 4.82
N VAL A 66 0.87 -19.54 3.51
CA VAL A 66 0.59 -20.83 2.85
C VAL A 66 1.80 -21.77 2.96
N LEU A 67 3.02 -21.26 2.76
CA LEU A 67 4.24 -22.05 2.94
C LEU A 67 4.38 -22.55 4.40
N ILE A 68 4.11 -21.69 5.37
CA ILE A 68 4.19 -22.05 6.79
C ILE A 68 3.09 -23.04 7.18
N ASP A 69 1.87 -22.91 6.64
CA ASP A 69 0.79 -23.89 6.81
C ASP A 69 1.18 -25.26 6.23
N PHE A 70 1.89 -25.30 5.10
CA PHE A 70 2.40 -26.54 4.52
C PHE A 70 3.47 -27.19 5.40
N VAL A 71 4.40 -26.40 5.96
CA VAL A 71 5.38 -26.89 6.93
C VAL A 71 4.69 -27.43 8.19
N ARG A 72 3.65 -26.73 8.67
CA ARG A 72 2.82 -27.16 9.80
C ARG A 72 2.09 -28.47 9.53
N TYR A 73 1.60 -28.68 8.31
CA TYR A 73 0.96 -29.95 7.93
C TYR A 73 1.95 -31.13 7.97
N LYS A 74 3.21 -30.89 7.58
CA LYS A 74 4.27 -31.92 7.53
C LYS A 74 4.86 -32.23 8.91
N TRP A 75 4.89 -31.27 9.84
CA TRP A 75 5.46 -31.44 11.18
C TRP A 75 4.41 -31.53 12.29
N ARG A 76 4.35 -32.69 12.94
CA ARG A 76 3.29 -33.04 13.92
C ARG A 76 3.39 -32.27 15.25
N GLU A 77 4.55 -31.72 15.60
CA GLU A 77 4.78 -30.95 16.84
C GLU A 77 4.73 -29.43 16.66
N PHE A 78 4.05 -28.95 15.62
CA PHE A 78 4.03 -27.53 15.30
C PHE A 78 3.08 -26.74 16.21
N THR A 79 3.67 -25.99 17.16
CA THR A 79 2.92 -25.15 18.10
C THR A 79 2.62 -23.76 17.53
N PHE A 80 1.59 -23.09 18.06
CA PHE A 80 1.25 -21.70 17.68
C PHE A 80 2.44 -20.73 17.83
N LYS A 81 3.26 -20.91 18.88
CA LYS A 81 4.46 -20.09 19.11
C LYS A 81 5.49 -20.26 18.00
N THR A 82 5.73 -21.50 17.56
CA THR A 82 6.64 -21.78 16.43
C THR A 82 6.13 -21.19 15.12
N SER A 83 4.81 -21.22 14.90
CA SER A 83 4.17 -20.56 13.75
C SER A 83 4.48 -19.06 13.72
N ILE A 84 4.31 -18.37 14.83
CA ILE A 84 4.57 -16.93 14.94
C ILE A 84 6.05 -16.62 14.65
N LEU A 85 6.97 -17.37 15.26
CA LEU A 85 8.40 -17.18 15.04
C LEU A 85 8.79 -17.36 13.57
N LEU A 86 8.22 -18.36 12.90
CA LEU A 86 8.45 -18.60 11.48
C LEU A 86 7.92 -17.45 10.61
N HIS A 87 6.77 -16.86 10.94
CA HIS A 87 6.25 -15.69 10.23
C HIS A 87 7.14 -14.45 10.43
N CYS A 88 7.71 -14.27 11.63
CA CYS A 88 8.66 -13.19 11.87
C CYS A 88 9.99 -13.41 11.11
N LEU A 89 10.53 -14.63 11.13
CA LEU A 89 11.77 -14.97 10.43
C LEU A 89 11.63 -14.91 8.91
N ALA A 90 10.46 -15.29 8.38
CA ALA A 90 10.13 -15.22 6.97
C ALA A 90 10.42 -13.85 6.36
N GLY A 91 10.13 -12.76 7.10
CA GLY A 91 10.42 -11.38 6.68
C GLY A 91 11.88 -11.21 6.31
N PHE A 92 12.78 -11.60 7.21
CA PHE A 92 14.21 -11.42 6.99
C PHE A 92 14.77 -12.41 5.96
N ILE A 93 14.27 -13.64 5.93
CA ILE A 93 14.75 -14.69 5.02
C ILE A 93 14.48 -14.36 3.56
N VAL A 94 13.36 -13.70 3.24
CA VAL A 94 13.03 -13.34 1.85
C VAL A 94 13.79 -12.09 1.40
N PHE A 95 13.89 -11.06 2.25
CA PHE A 95 14.48 -9.79 1.83
C PHE A 95 16.02 -9.76 1.87
N PHE A 96 16.68 -10.52 2.75
CA PHE A 96 18.15 -10.52 2.83
C PHE A 96 18.86 -11.08 1.60
N PRO A 97 18.44 -12.21 1.00
CA PRO A 97 19.10 -12.74 -0.20
C PRO A 97 18.86 -11.87 -1.45
N ILE A 98 17.71 -11.19 -1.53
CA ILE A 98 17.32 -10.41 -2.71
C ILE A 98 18.00 -9.04 -2.71
N MET A 99 18.05 -8.37 -1.56
CA MET A 99 18.54 -6.99 -1.43
C MET A 99 19.95 -6.88 -0.81
N GLY A 100 20.51 -7.99 -0.34
CA GLY A 100 21.73 -7.99 0.46
C GLY A 100 21.48 -7.53 1.91
N ILE A 101 22.53 -7.56 2.74
CA ILE A 101 22.46 -7.07 4.12
C ILE A 101 22.75 -5.56 4.10
N ASN A 102 21.70 -4.74 4.13
CA ASN A 102 21.79 -3.29 4.20
C ASN A 102 20.63 -2.73 5.05
N LEU A 103 20.66 -1.43 5.34
CA LEU A 103 19.63 -0.79 6.15
C LEU A 103 18.23 -0.91 5.53
N PHE A 104 18.14 -0.81 4.20
CA PHE A 104 16.88 -0.92 3.48
C PHE A 104 16.27 -2.33 3.58
N SER A 105 17.08 -3.37 3.48
CA SER A 105 16.61 -4.75 3.61
C SER A 105 16.22 -5.10 5.04
N LEU A 106 16.86 -4.49 6.04
CA LEU A 106 16.45 -4.58 7.44
C LEU A 106 15.05 -3.97 7.65
N ILE A 107 14.81 -2.78 7.09
CA ILE A 107 13.51 -2.10 7.18
C ILE A 107 12.44 -2.93 6.44
N ALA A 108 12.70 -3.31 5.19
CA ALA A 108 11.78 -4.13 4.39
C ALA A 108 11.48 -5.47 5.06
N GLY A 109 12.50 -6.15 5.59
CA GLY A 109 12.35 -7.39 6.35
C GLY A 109 11.50 -7.23 7.61
N SER A 110 11.68 -6.13 8.34
CA SER A 110 10.89 -5.82 9.54
C SER A 110 9.43 -5.53 9.22
N VAL A 111 9.17 -4.74 8.17
CA VAL A 111 7.81 -4.46 7.69
C VAL A 111 7.14 -5.75 7.21
N GLY A 112 7.85 -6.56 6.41
CA GLY A 112 7.36 -7.86 5.94
C GLY A 112 7.05 -8.82 7.10
N ALA A 113 7.93 -8.92 8.09
CA ALA A 113 7.71 -9.71 9.31
C ALA A 113 6.46 -9.26 10.06
N LEU A 114 6.26 -7.95 10.22
CA LEU A 114 5.08 -7.39 10.87
C LEU A 114 3.80 -7.71 10.08
N CYS A 115 3.80 -7.56 8.76
CA CYS A 115 2.65 -7.89 7.91
C CYS A 115 2.30 -9.39 7.99
N ALA A 116 3.30 -10.27 7.89
CA ALA A 116 3.10 -11.71 8.02
C ALA A 116 2.56 -12.10 9.41
N PHE A 117 3.04 -11.44 10.46
CA PHE A 117 2.55 -11.64 11.82
C PHE A 117 1.08 -11.22 11.98
N ILE A 118 0.74 -10.00 11.53
CA ILE A 118 -0.64 -9.48 11.57
C ILE A 118 -1.57 -10.41 10.80
N TYR A 119 -1.14 -10.87 9.62
CA TYR A 119 -1.93 -11.78 8.80
C TYR A 119 -2.16 -13.14 9.46
N ALA A 120 -1.12 -13.76 10.03
CA ALA A 120 -1.24 -15.03 10.75
C ALA A 120 -2.14 -14.90 11.98
N PHE A 121 -2.01 -13.80 12.72
CA PHE A 121 -2.88 -13.49 13.85
C PHE A 121 -4.34 -13.31 13.39
N SER A 122 -4.55 -12.62 12.27
CA SER A 122 -5.88 -12.43 11.67
C SER A 122 -6.53 -13.75 11.29
N CYS A 123 -5.79 -14.68 10.68
CA CYS A 123 -6.27 -16.02 10.35
C CYS A 123 -6.76 -16.77 11.60
N TYR A 124 -5.98 -16.75 12.68
CA TYR A 124 -6.33 -17.41 13.94
C TYR A 124 -7.52 -16.76 14.64
N PHE A 125 -7.60 -15.43 14.60
CA PHE A 125 -8.68 -14.68 15.21
C PHE A 125 -10.03 -14.92 14.50
N LEU A 126 -10.02 -14.95 13.17
CA LEU A 126 -11.21 -15.16 12.35
C LEU A 126 -11.73 -16.61 12.40
N GLU A 127 -10.85 -17.60 12.52
CA GLU A 127 -11.25 -19.01 12.74
C GLU A 127 -12.14 -19.17 13.98
N LYS A 128 -11.86 -18.40 15.05
CA LYS A 128 -12.65 -18.42 16.28
C LYS A 128 -13.95 -17.61 16.19
N LYS A 129 -14.04 -16.68 15.24
CA LYS A 129 -15.12 -15.70 15.13
C LYS A 129 -15.69 -15.68 13.71
N LYS A 130 -16.37 -16.78 13.32
CA LYS A 130 -16.96 -16.96 11.98
C LYS A 130 -17.83 -15.79 11.49
N GLN A 131 -18.48 -15.04 12.39
CA GLN A 131 -19.27 -13.84 12.04
C GLN A 131 -18.41 -12.70 11.46
N LEU A 132 -17.17 -12.53 11.94
CA LEU A 132 -16.27 -11.47 11.49
C LEU A 132 -15.67 -11.74 10.11
N VAL A 133 -15.71 -12.99 9.63
CA VAL A 133 -15.21 -13.38 8.30
C VAL A 133 -15.92 -12.56 7.22
N TRP A 134 -17.25 -12.48 7.28
CA TRP A 134 -18.05 -11.74 6.31
C TRP A 134 -17.81 -10.24 6.34
N ILE A 135 -17.68 -9.66 7.55
CA ILE A 135 -17.38 -8.23 7.71
C ILE A 135 -16.01 -7.94 7.09
N SER A 136 -15.00 -8.71 7.44
CA SER A 136 -13.62 -8.51 6.96
C SER A 136 -13.51 -8.67 5.43
N LEU A 137 -14.30 -9.56 4.85
CA LEU A 137 -14.35 -9.79 3.41
C LEU A 137 -14.96 -8.60 2.65
N LEU A 138 -15.88 -7.85 3.27
CA LEU A 138 -16.50 -6.64 2.73
C LEU A 138 -15.63 -5.39 2.93
N VAL A 139 -14.82 -5.36 3.99
CA VAL A 139 -13.93 -4.22 4.29
C VAL A 139 -12.96 -3.94 3.15
N PHE A 140 -12.34 -4.97 2.57
CA PHE A 140 -11.38 -4.80 1.48
C PHE A 140 -11.95 -4.06 0.24
N PRO A 141 -13.06 -4.52 -0.38
CA PRO A 141 -13.65 -3.81 -1.51
C PRO A 141 -14.16 -2.42 -1.14
N LEU A 142 -14.67 -2.23 0.09
CA LEU A 142 -15.15 -0.93 0.55
C LEU A 142 -14.01 0.09 0.66
N LEU A 143 -12.83 -0.32 1.15
CA LEU A 143 -11.64 0.54 1.17
C LEU A 143 -11.18 0.90 -0.26
N LEU A 144 -11.25 -0.05 -1.20
CA LEU A 144 -10.92 0.25 -2.60
C LEU A 144 -11.85 1.31 -3.21
N CYS A 145 -13.13 1.35 -2.83
CA CYS A 145 -14.06 2.39 -3.29
C CYS A 145 -13.64 3.80 -2.84
N ILE A 146 -12.96 3.95 -1.71
CA ILE A 146 -12.49 5.25 -1.21
C ILE A 146 -11.52 5.90 -2.21
N ARG A 147 -10.76 5.11 -2.97
CA ARG A 147 -9.84 5.61 -4.00
C ARG A 147 -10.53 6.34 -5.16
N LEU A 148 -11.84 6.16 -5.32
CA LEU A 148 -12.62 6.81 -6.38
C LEU A 148 -13.06 8.22 -5.99
N ILE A 149 -12.90 8.61 -4.72
CA ILE A 149 -13.29 9.91 -4.22
C ILE A 149 -12.11 10.87 -4.41
N ASP A 150 -12.38 12.03 -5.01
CA ASP A 150 -11.42 13.13 -5.07
C ASP A 150 -11.45 13.90 -3.74
N PHE A 151 -10.35 13.82 -3.00
CA PHE A 151 -10.14 14.55 -1.75
C PHE A 151 -9.32 15.84 -1.94
N THR A 152 -9.18 16.31 -3.18
CA THR A 152 -8.49 17.57 -3.46
C THR A 152 -9.21 18.74 -2.79
N ILE A 153 -8.48 19.45 -1.93
CA ILE A 153 -8.93 20.66 -1.26
C ILE A 153 -8.36 21.88 -2.00
N LYS A 154 -9.27 22.79 -2.39
CA LYS A 154 -8.97 24.09 -3.00
C LYS A 154 -9.69 25.18 -2.22
N GLU A 155 -8.98 25.89 -1.35
CA GLU A 155 -9.52 27.00 -0.55
C GLU A 155 -9.05 28.33 -1.14
N ASN A 156 -9.99 29.26 -1.35
CA ASN A 156 -9.75 30.56 -1.97
C ASN A 156 -8.99 30.49 -3.30
N TRP A 157 -9.33 29.49 -4.11
CA TRP A 157 -8.71 29.24 -5.40
C TRP A 157 -9.21 30.22 -6.46
N ILE A 158 -8.33 31.12 -6.90
CA ILE A 158 -8.55 32.07 -7.98
C ILE A 158 -7.72 31.61 -9.17
N GLU A 159 -8.40 31.18 -10.24
CA GLU A 159 -7.77 30.71 -11.47
C GLU A 159 -7.99 31.72 -12.60
N GLU A 160 -6.90 32.11 -13.25
CA GLU A 160 -6.91 32.87 -14.49
C GLU A 160 -6.28 32.04 -15.61
N LYS A 161 -7.10 31.66 -16.58
CA LYS A 161 -6.68 30.88 -17.74
C LYS A 161 -6.87 31.68 -19.03
N THR A 162 -5.78 31.87 -19.76
CA THR A 162 -5.82 32.44 -21.12
C THR A 162 -5.49 31.36 -22.15
N LYS A 163 -5.38 31.73 -23.43
CA LYS A 163 -4.92 30.81 -24.48
C LYS A 163 -3.46 30.39 -24.31
N THR A 164 -2.67 31.15 -23.57
CA THR A 164 -1.20 30.98 -23.47
C THR A 164 -0.67 30.98 -22.05
N SER A 165 -1.50 31.29 -21.05
CA SER A 165 -1.09 31.36 -19.65
C SER A 165 -2.12 30.69 -18.74
N PHE A 166 -1.61 30.18 -17.63
CA PHE A 166 -2.39 29.70 -16.50
C PHE A 166 -1.78 30.32 -15.25
N SER A 167 -2.60 30.99 -14.45
CA SER A 167 -2.23 31.51 -13.14
C SER A 167 -3.24 31.01 -12.13
N ALA A 168 -2.76 30.58 -10.96
CA ALA A 168 -3.61 30.19 -9.85
C ALA A 168 -3.04 30.79 -8.57
N GLU A 169 -3.90 31.46 -7.81
CA GLU A 169 -3.63 31.94 -6.46
C GLU A 169 -4.58 31.21 -5.50
N PHE A 170 -4.07 30.78 -4.35
CA PHE A 170 -4.85 30.04 -3.37
C PHE A 170 -4.30 30.26 -1.97
N GLU A 171 -5.18 30.20 -0.98
CA GLU A 171 -4.77 30.23 0.43
C GLU A 171 -4.31 28.84 0.89
N ARG A 172 -5.05 27.81 0.50
CA ARG A 172 -4.70 26.42 0.79
C ARG A 172 -5.06 25.51 -0.38
N PHE A 173 -4.08 24.70 -0.76
CA PHE A 173 -4.23 23.66 -1.75
C PHE A 173 -3.62 22.36 -1.22
N ASN A 174 -4.42 21.30 -1.16
CA ASN A 174 -3.97 19.95 -0.85
C ASN A 174 -4.61 19.00 -1.86
N GLY A 175 -3.85 18.59 -2.88
CA GLY A 175 -4.36 17.71 -3.91
C GLY A 175 -3.53 17.72 -5.18
N LYS A 176 -4.20 17.42 -6.31
CA LYS A 176 -3.62 17.49 -7.65
C LYS A 176 -4.37 18.49 -8.52
N ASN A 177 -3.64 19.29 -9.29
CA ASN A 177 -4.23 20.13 -10.33
C ASN A 177 -3.42 19.98 -11.62
N GLU A 178 -4.03 19.39 -12.64
CA GLU A 178 -3.38 19.15 -13.92
C GLU A 178 -3.47 20.39 -14.82
N ILE A 179 -2.31 20.85 -15.31
CA ILE A 179 -2.22 21.95 -16.26
C ILE A 179 -1.75 21.37 -17.60
N PRO A 180 -2.65 21.21 -18.58
CA PRO A 180 -2.26 20.62 -19.86
C PRO A 180 -1.39 21.60 -20.67
N ILE A 181 -0.21 21.14 -21.09
CA ILE A 181 0.70 21.88 -21.97
C ILE A 181 0.83 21.11 -23.28
N SER A 182 0.43 21.71 -24.40
CA SER A 182 0.55 21.09 -25.72
C SER A 182 1.94 21.37 -26.31
N LEU A 183 2.72 20.31 -26.55
CA LEU A 183 4.10 20.40 -27.03
C LEU A 183 4.28 19.60 -28.32
N LYS A 184 5.16 20.06 -29.20
CA LYS A 184 5.66 19.36 -30.37
C LYS A 184 7.09 18.88 -30.13
N LYS A 185 7.52 17.88 -30.89
CA LYS A 185 8.89 17.38 -30.82
C LYS A 185 9.87 18.51 -31.15
N GLY A 186 10.79 18.78 -30.23
CA GLY A 186 11.77 19.87 -30.33
C GLY A 186 11.38 21.14 -29.58
N ASP A 187 10.16 21.24 -29.06
CA ASP A 187 9.76 22.34 -28.19
C ASP A 187 10.53 22.26 -26.86
N VAL A 188 10.86 23.43 -26.32
CA VAL A 188 11.58 23.57 -25.05
C VAL A 188 10.60 24.06 -23.99
N VAL A 189 10.51 23.33 -22.88
CA VAL A 189 9.75 23.76 -21.69
C VAL A 189 10.73 24.17 -20.61
N THR A 190 10.54 25.38 -20.10
CA THR A 190 11.30 25.90 -18.97
C THR A 190 10.39 25.98 -17.75
N SER A 191 10.77 25.33 -16.66
CA SER A 191 10.05 25.37 -15.38
C SER A 191 10.89 26.09 -14.35
N PHE A 192 10.31 27.09 -13.70
CA PHE A 192 10.92 27.80 -12.58
C PHE A 192 10.08 27.55 -11.34
N ILE A 193 10.71 27.01 -10.30
CA ILE A 193 10.06 26.73 -9.03
C ILE A 193 10.85 27.45 -7.95
N SER A 194 10.19 28.35 -7.23
CA SER A 194 10.77 29.11 -6.12
C SER A 194 10.02 28.75 -4.86
N PHE A 195 10.75 28.43 -3.79
CA PHE A 195 10.19 28.13 -2.48
C PHE A 195 10.78 29.10 -1.46
N ASP A 196 9.92 29.84 -0.76
CA ASP A 196 10.34 30.62 0.41
C ASP A 196 10.26 29.72 1.65
N GLN A 197 11.42 29.34 2.16
CA GLN A 197 11.55 28.32 3.19
C GLN A 197 11.19 28.89 4.57
N MET A 198 9.91 28.82 4.95
CA MET A 198 9.46 29.35 6.24
C MET A 198 9.58 28.35 7.41
N ASN A 199 9.50 27.04 7.14
CA ASN A 199 9.32 26.01 8.20
C ASN A 199 10.35 24.85 8.19
N GLY A 200 11.48 24.97 7.50
CA GLY A 200 12.55 23.96 7.53
C GLY A 200 12.20 22.58 6.92
N GLY A 201 11.03 22.45 6.29
CA GLY A 201 10.67 21.28 5.48
C GLY A 201 11.45 21.20 4.16
N GLY A 202 11.51 20.01 3.57
CA GLY A 202 12.10 19.78 2.25
C GLY A 202 11.09 19.97 1.13
N TYR A 203 11.53 20.50 -0.01
CA TYR A 203 10.74 20.61 -1.24
C TYR A 203 11.36 19.73 -2.32
N GLY A 204 10.52 19.13 -3.16
CA GLY A 204 10.98 18.27 -4.24
C GLY A 204 10.03 18.31 -5.42
N TYR A 205 10.59 18.06 -6.60
CA TYR A 205 9.84 17.84 -7.83
C TYR A 205 10.49 16.69 -8.57
N HIS A 206 9.71 16.02 -9.41
CA HIS A 206 10.20 14.96 -10.28
C HIS A 206 9.51 15.10 -11.65
N ILE A 207 10.20 14.64 -12.69
CA ILE A 207 9.64 14.59 -14.04
C ILE A 207 9.44 13.11 -14.36
N LEU A 208 8.25 12.77 -14.85
CA LEU A 208 7.93 11.45 -15.37
C LEU A 208 7.92 11.49 -16.89
N ASP A 209 8.35 10.41 -17.53
CA ASP A 209 8.18 10.21 -18.96
C ASP A 209 6.76 9.71 -19.29
N ASN A 210 6.51 9.41 -20.57
CA ASN A 210 5.21 8.91 -21.03
C ASN A 210 4.85 7.52 -20.47
N ASN A 211 5.81 6.78 -19.95
CA ASN A 211 5.61 5.48 -19.32
C ASN A 211 5.41 5.61 -17.79
N GLY A 212 5.48 6.82 -17.25
CA GLY A 212 5.44 7.08 -15.81
C GLY A 212 6.77 6.78 -15.11
N GLU A 213 7.88 6.69 -15.84
CA GLU A 213 9.21 6.47 -15.28
C GLU A 213 9.89 7.79 -14.94
N LEU A 214 10.65 7.80 -13.85
CA LEU A 214 11.40 8.98 -13.41
C LEU A 214 12.49 9.35 -14.41
N VAL A 215 12.40 10.55 -14.95
CA VAL A 215 13.46 11.14 -15.80
C VAL A 215 14.53 11.72 -14.90
N HIS A 216 15.78 11.29 -15.09
CA HIS A 216 16.91 11.81 -14.35
C HIS A 216 17.15 13.29 -14.67
N LEU A 217 17.00 14.14 -13.65
CA LEU A 217 17.34 15.55 -13.72
C LEU A 217 18.82 15.72 -13.38
N THR A 218 19.59 16.32 -14.29
CA THR A 218 20.95 16.78 -13.99
C THR A 218 20.86 18.22 -13.53
N VAL A 219 21.05 18.46 -12.24
CA VAL A 219 21.12 19.81 -11.67
C VAL A 219 22.56 20.28 -11.77
N TYR A 220 22.80 21.30 -12.59
CA TYR A 220 24.06 22.04 -12.55
C TYR A 220 23.91 23.11 -11.47
N ALA A 221 24.65 22.93 -10.37
CA ALA A 221 24.76 23.92 -9.30
C ALA A 221 25.89 24.91 -9.60
#